data_AF-A0A2I1H256-F1
#
_entry.id   AF-A0A2I1H256-F1
#
_cell.length_a   1.000
_cell.length_b   1.000
_cell.length_c   1.000
_cell.angle_alpha   90.00
_cell.angle_beta   90.00
_cell.angle_gamma   90.00
#
_symmetry.space_group_name_H-M   'P 1'
#
loop_
_entity.id
_entity.type
_entity.pdbx_description
1 polymer ?
#
loop_
_entity_poly.entity_id
_entity_poly.type
_entity_poly.pdbx_seq_one_letter_code
_entity_poly.pdbx_strand_id
1 'polypeptide(L)'
;MSMNKNRIQYEPAVEFVSEFNLIFYQNITYHLSSFIEDSFLKNLFEKNTLKSVNKVQLLIEKFGINITYDKSVIDDGLDKSSEVELDDNDLN
;
A
#
# COMPACT_ATOMS: atom_id res chain seq x y z
N MET A 1 33.11 -26.58 25.27
CA MET A 1 32.56 -25.29 24.77
C MET A 1 31.13 -25.56 24.31
N SER A 2 30.12 -25.19 25.11
CA SER A 2 28.70 -25.38 24.74
C SER A 2 28.27 -24.17 23.91
N MET A 3 28.11 -24.32 22.60
CA MET A 3 27.47 -23.28 21.78
C MET A 3 26.00 -23.21 22.20
N ASN A 4 25.60 -22.05 22.71
CA ASN A 4 24.24 -21.80 23.15
C ASN A 4 23.33 -21.83 21.91
N LYS A 5 22.64 -22.95 21.66
CA LYS A 5 21.79 -23.21 20.47
C LYS A 5 20.83 -22.05 20.17
N ASN A 6 20.39 -21.34 21.21
CA ASN A 6 19.53 -20.17 21.11
C ASN A 6 20.21 -19.02 20.34
N ARG A 7 21.51 -18.79 20.49
CA ARG A 7 22.24 -17.73 19.77
C ARG A 7 22.26 -17.95 18.26
N ILE A 8 22.37 -19.20 17.81
CA ILE A 8 22.43 -19.55 16.38
C ILE A 8 21.05 -19.41 15.73
N GLN A 9 19.97 -19.74 16.46
CA GLN A 9 18.61 -19.68 15.93
C GLN A 9 18.13 -18.24 15.64
N TYR A 10 18.60 -17.25 16.41
CA TYR A 10 18.17 -15.85 16.26
C TYR A 10 19.14 -14.99 15.45
N GLU A 11 20.26 -15.55 15.00
CA GLU A 11 21.28 -14.82 14.23
C GLU A 11 20.71 -14.11 12.99
N PRO A 12 19.84 -14.74 12.17
CA PRO A 12 19.23 -14.05 11.02
C PRO A 12 18.29 -12.90 11.43
N ALA A 13 17.59 -13.03 12.57
CA ALA A 13 16.71 -11.97 13.06
C ALA A 13 17.51 -10.78 13.59
N VAL A 14 18.64 -11.05 14.25
CA VAL A 14 19.56 -10.01 14.73
C VAL A 14 20.20 -9.28 13.55
N GLU A 15 20.62 -10.01 12.52
CA GLU A 15 21.18 -9.44 11.28
C GLU A 15 20.15 -8.58 10.53
N PHE A 16 18.91 -9.05 10.43
CA PHE A 16 17.83 -8.24 9.86
C PHE A 16 17.62 -6.92 10.62
N VAL A 17 17.57 -6.97 11.96
CA VAL A 17 17.39 -5.77 12.79
C VAL A 17 18.59 -4.82 12.69
N SER A 18 19.82 -5.35 12.57
CA SER A 18 21.01 -4.50 12.40
C SER A 18 21.00 -3.78 11.06
N GLU A 19 20.55 -4.43 9.99
CA GLU A 19 20.47 -3.85 8.65
C GLU A 19 19.17 -3.06 8.39
N PHE A 20 18.18 -3.18 9.27
CA PHE A 20 16.87 -2.54 9.10
C PHE A 20 16.99 -1.03 8.84
N ASN A 21 17.87 -0.34 9.57
CA ASN A 21 18.08 1.09 9.41
C ASN A 21 18.57 1.43 8.00
N LEU A 22 19.48 0.63 7.43
CA LEU A 22 20.00 0.86 6.09
C LEU A 22 18.89 0.70 5.05
N ILE A 23 18.12 -0.38 5.14
CA ILE A 23 16.98 -0.66 4.26
C ILE A 23 15.92 0.43 4.40
N PHE A 24 15.64 0.88 5.63
CA PHE A 24 14.72 1.97 5.90
C PHE A 24 15.17 3.27 5.24
N TYR A 25 16.41 3.69 5.45
CA TYR A 25 16.93 4.93 4.85
C TYR A 25 17.00 4.86 3.33
N GLN A 26 17.36 3.72 2.76
CA GLN A 26 17.34 3.51 1.30
C GLN A 26 15.92 3.68 0.75
N ASN A 27 14.93 3.02 1.35
CA ASN A 27 13.54 3.13 0.91
C ASN A 27 12.99 4.55 1.03
N ILE A 28 13.22 5.21 2.17
CA ILE A 28 12.78 6.59 2.37
C ILE A 28 13.46 7.53 1.37
N THR A 29 14.77 7.38 1.16
CA THR A 29 15.51 8.18 0.18
C THR A 29 14.96 7.98 -1.23
N TYR A 30 14.73 6.74 -1.64
CA TYR A 30 14.18 6.43 -2.96
C TYR A 30 12.81 7.08 -3.18
N HIS A 31 11.88 6.92 -2.23
CA HIS A 31 10.54 7.50 -2.35
C HIS A 31 10.55 9.03 -2.33
N LEU A 32 11.35 9.65 -1.45
CA LEU A 32 11.45 11.11 -1.37
C LEU A 32 12.12 11.70 -2.62
N SER A 33 13.18 11.07 -3.13
CA SER A 33 13.82 11.48 -4.39
C SER A 33 12.83 11.42 -5.56
N SER A 34 12.02 10.35 -5.64
CA SER A 34 10.97 10.24 -6.66
C SER A 34 10.01 11.43 -6.62
N PHE A 35 9.61 11.93 -5.44
CA PHE A 35 8.70 13.08 -5.32
C PHE A 35 9.31 14.39 -5.84
N ILE A 36 10.64 14.50 -5.83
CA ILE A 36 11.37 15.65 -6.37
C ILE A 36 11.47 15.52 -7.88
N GLU A 37 11.88 14.35 -8.37
CA GLU A 37 12.08 14.07 -9.80
C GLU A 37 10.81 14.28 -10.63
N ASP A 38 9.67 13.79 -10.13
CA ASP A 38 8.39 13.92 -10.82
C ASP A 38 7.63 15.23 -10.50
N SER A 39 8.23 16.10 -9.69
CA SER A 39 7.60 17.34 -9.20
C SER A 39 6.25 17.10 -8.52
N PHE A 40 6.02 15.92 -7.93
CA PHE A 40 4.73 15.51 -7.37
C PHE A 40 4.19 16.54 -6.37
N LEU A 41 5.00 16.96 -5.39
CA LEU A 41 4.58 17.92 -4.37
C LEU A 41 4.23 19.28 -4.97
N LYS A 42 4.96 19.72 -6.00
CA LYS A 42 4.65 20.96 -6.72
C LYS A 42 3.28 20.85 -7.41
N ASN A 43 3.00 19.74 -8.07
CA ASN A 43 1.73 19.51 -8.75
C ASN A 43 0.57 19.39 -7.75
N LEU A 44 0.79 18.72 -6.62
CA LEU A 44 -0.21 18.53 -5.56
C LEU A 44 -0.61 19.85 -4.89
N PHE A 45 0.36 20.75 -4.67
CA PHE A 45 0.15 22.04 -4.01
C PHE A 45 0.10 23.23 -4.96
N GLU A 46 -0.05 22.99 -6.27
CA GLU A 46 -0.21 24.05 -7.27
C GLU A 46 -1.41 24.96 -6.90
N LYS A 47 -1.16 26.28 -6.89
CA LYS A 47 -2.12 27.31 -6.50
C LYS A 47 -2.71 28.03 -7.71
N ASN A 48 -2.16 27.80 -8.90
CA ASN A 48 -2.66 28.37 -10.14
C ASN A 48 -4.10 27.90 -10.41
N THR A 49 -5.06 28.80 -10.23
CA THR A 49 -6.50 28.55 -10.42
C THR A 49 -6.88 28.28 -11.88
N LEU A 50 -6.03 28.69 -12.83
CA LEU A 50 -6.20 28.45 -14.27
C LEU A 50 -5.94 26.99 -14.67
N LYS A 51 -5.16 26.24 -13.86
CA LYS A 51 -4.84 24.84 -14.12
C LYS A 51 -5.57 24.01 -13.08
N SER A 52 -6.75 23.48 -13.43
CA SER A 52 -7.44 22.57 -12.52
C SER A 52 -6.65 21.26 -12.45
N VAL A 53 -6.19 20.94 -11.25
CA VAL A 53 -5.45 19.72 -10.96
C VAL A 53 -6.30 18.90 -10.00
N ASN A 54 -6.72 17.70 -10.42
CA ASN A 54 -7.46 16.79 -9.55
C ASN A 54 -6.50 16.15 -8.54
N LYS A 55 -6.43 16.75 -7.34
CA LYS A 55 -5.53 16.32 -6.27
C LYS A 55 -5.83 14.91 -5.76
N VAL A 56 -7.11 14.52 -5.76
CA VAL A 56 -7.52 13.18 -5.34
C VAL A 56 -6.98 12.14 -6.33
N GLN A 57 -7.09 12.42 -7.63
CA GLN A 57 -6.56 11.54 -8.65
C GLN A 57 -5.03 11.43 -8.60
N LEU A 58 -4.31 12.55 -8.40
CA LEU A 58 -2.85 12.52 -8.19
C LEU A 58 -2.44 11.65 -6.99
N LEU A 59 -3.18 11.71 -5.90
CA LEU A 59 -2.92 10.88 -4.71
C LEU A 59 -3.22 9.40 -4.99
N ILE A 60 -4.29 9.09 -5.72
CA ILE A 60 -4.62 7.72 -6.14
C ILE A 60 -3.56 7.18 -7.10
N GLU A 61 -3.09 7.97 -8.07
CA GLU A 61 -2.03 7.54 -9.00
C GLU A 61 -0.70 7.30 -8.28
N LYS A 62 -0.39 8.10 -7.25
CA LYS A 62 0.88 8.01 -6.52
C LYS A 62 0.89 6.93 -5.43
N PHE A 63 -0.21 6.76 -4.70
CA PHE A 63 -0.29 5.90 -3.51
C PHE A 63 -1.38 4.83 -3.59
N GLY A 64 -2.28 4.92 -4.57
CA GLY A 64 -3.32 3.93 -4.75
C GLY A 64 -2.73 2.58 -5.07
N ILE A 65 -3.21 1.56 -4.38
CA ILE A 65 -2.92 0.17 -4.72
C ILE A 65 -3.53 -0.06 -6.10
N ASN A 66 -2.71 -0.39 -7.10
CA ASN A 66 -3.21 -0.98 -8.34
C ASN A 66 -3.78 -2.34 -7.95
N ILE A 67 -5.06 -2.37 -7.56
CA ILE A 67 -5.81 -3.61 -7.46
C ILE A 67 -6.07 -4.03 -8.90
N THR A 68 -5.04 -4.57 -9.55
CA THR A 68 -5.28 -5.37 -10.74
C THR A 68 -5.99 -6.59 -10.20
N TYR A 69 -7.32 -6.61 -10.29
CA TYR A 69 -8.07 -7.85 -10.13
C TYR A 69 -7.47 -8.82 -11.12
N ASP A 70 -6.62 -9.72 -10.65
CA ASP A 70 -6.24 -10.87 -11.42
C ASP A 70 -7.52 -11.67 -11.62
N LYS A 71 -8.12 -11.49 -12.81
CA LYS A 71 -9.38 -12.13 -13.18
C LYS A 71 -9.25 -13.66 -13.21
N SER A 72 -8.04 -14.21 -13.06
CA SER A 72 -7.80 -15.65 -12.90
C SER A 72 -8.01 -16.18 -11.47
N VAL A 73 -8.21 -15.31 -10.47
CA VAL A 73 -8.42 -15.70 -9.05
C VAL A 73 -9.91 -15.60 -8.64
N ILE A 74 -10.84 -15.57 -9.60
CA ILE A 74 -12.27 -15.80 -9.33
C ILE A 74 -12.59 -17.26 -9.69
N ASP A 75 -12.06 -18.18 -8.89
CA ASP A 75 -12.73 -19.45 -8.60
C ASP A 75 -12.72 -19.63 -7.08
N ASP A 76 -13.32 -18.68 -6.39
CA ASP A 76 -13.71 -18.80 -4.99
C ASP A 76 -15.17 -19.27 -4.94
N GLY A 77 -15.40 -20.49 -5.46
CA GLY A 77 -16.64 -21.25 -5.41
C GLY A 77 -17.77 -20.56 -4.62
N LEU A 78 -18.57 -19.79 -5.35
CA LEU A 78 -19.78 -19.09 -4.90
C LEU A 78 -20.46 -19.78 -3.72
N ASP A 79 -20.26 -19.29 -2.50
CA ASP A 79 -21.26 -19.44 -1.45
C ASP A 79 -22.25 -18.28 -1.62
N LYS A 80 -23.37 -18.59 -2.30
CA LYS A 80 -24.48 -17.66 -2.54
C LYS A 80 -25.28 -17.41 -1.26
N SER A 81 -24.66 -16.89 -0.22
CA SER A 81 -25.31 -16.65 1.06
C SER A 81 -25.16 -15.19 1.51
N SER A 82 -25.65 -14.27 0.66
CA SER A 82 -26.15 -12.98 1.13
C SER A 82 -27.10 -12.36 0.10
N GLU A 83 -28.19 -13.05 -0.21
CA GLU A 83 -29.43 -12.38 -0.64
C GLU A 83 -30.13 -11.92 0.64
N VAL A 84 -29.95 -10.66 1.02
CA VAL A 84 -30.86 -10.00 1.95
C VAL A 84 -32.04 -9.55 1.08
N GLU A 85 -33.10 -10.35 1.06
CA GLU A 85 -34.39 -9.90 0.53
C GLU A 85 -34.90 -8.75 1.41
N LEU A 86 -35.05 -7.57 0.82
CA LEU A 86 -35.78 -6.48 1.42
C LEU A 86 -37.27 -6.78 1.21
N ASP A 87 -38.00 -6.97 2.31
CA ASP A 87 -39.45 -7.19 2.32
C ASP A 87 -40.16 -5.87 1.97
N ASP A 88 -40.88 -5.84 0.86
CA ASP A 88 -41.58 -4.66 0.31
C ASP A 88 -42.82 -4.23 1.13
N ASN A 89 -42.97 -4.68 2.38
CA ASN A 89 -44.18 -4.43 3.20
C ASN A 89 -44.10 -3.25 4.19
N ASP A 90 -43.00 -2.50 4.26
CA ASP A 90 -42.85 -1.35 5.17
C ASP A 90 -43.04 0.03 4.51
N LEU A 91 -43.85 0.11 3.44
CA LEU A 91 -44.34 1.38 2.90
C LEU A 91 -45.87 1.37 2.75
N ASN A 92 -46.55 1.59 3.88
CA ASN A 92 -47.89 2.19 3.92
C ASN A 92 -48.01 3.15 5.11
#